data_AF-A0A2U2DWD4-F1
#
_entry.id   AF-A0A2U2DWD4-F1
#
_cell.length_a   1.000
_cell.length_b   1.000
_cell.length_c   1.000
_cell.angle_alpha   90.00
_cell.angle_beta   90.00
_cell.angle_gamma   90.00
#
_symmetry.space_group_name_H-M   'P 1'
#
loop_
_entity.id
_entity.type
_entity.pdbx_description
1 polymer ?
#
loop_
_entity_poly.entity_id
_entity_poly.type
_entity_poly.pdbx_seq_one_letter_code
_entity_poly.pdbx_strand_id
1 'polypeptide(L)'
;MRGLIETPFEGPLARRLQAGIAERPTLYWLGQAGFVIDIAGKRLVIDPYLSDSLAEKYKGTARPHVRMMPPPVSVAEIGAVDGVLCTHAHTDHMDPGTLKPLLAANPQARLVAPRAMRTQALERSGIAADRLDLLGAGEVLEVDPGLAVTATRAAHETLETDEHGDHRFLGYLIAADGCRIWHSGDCIPFDDLEQEVAALEPDIALLPVNGRRPELSQNGVPGNFDLDEAITLAGAVGASAMIAHHYGLFDFNTAAPEEIDAAARSSLSPVVHRAREAIAFEWAGL
;
A
#
# COMPACT_ATOMS: atom_id res chain seq x y z
N MET A 1 -25.22 -6.10 2.05
CA MET A 1 -24.33 -7.09 1.43
C MET A 1 -22.94 -6.56 1.71
N ARG A 2 -22.16 -7.26 2.56
CA ARG A 2 -20.83 -6.81 2.98
C ARG A 2 -19.92 -6.83 1.75
N GLY A 3 -19.26 -5.73 1.44
CA GLY A 3 -18.44 -5.65 0.24
C GLY A 3 -17.91 -4.25 -0.05
N LEU A 4 -17.00 -4.20 -1.02
CA LEU A 4 -16.37 -2.98 -1.50
C LEU A 4 -17.12 -2.45 -2.72
N ILE A 5 -17.41 -1.15 -2.72
CA ILE A 5 -18.13 -0.47 -3.82
C ILE A 5 -17.17 0.50 -4.49
N GLU A 6 -17.11 0.47 -5.82
CA GLU A 6 -16.46 1.52 -6.60
C GLU A 6 -17.43 2.68 -6.81
N THR A 7 -17.10 3.85 -6.27
CA THR A 7 -17.86 5.08 -6.45
C THR A 7 -17.02 6.06 -7.28
N PRO A 8 -17.31 6.21 -8.58
CA PRO A 8 -16.67 7.21 -9.41
C PRO A 8 -16.95 8.62 -8.90
N PHE A 9 -15.96 9.50 -9.03
CA PHE A 9 -16.13 10.92 -8.73
C PHE A 9 -15.56 11.80 -9.85
N GLU A 10 -16.11 13.01 -9.95
CA GLU A 10 -15.66 14.00 -10.92
C GLU A 10 -14.63 14.97 -10.33
N GLY A 11 -13.65 15.34 -11.14
CA GLY A 11 -12.61 16.31 -10.78
C GLY A 11 -11.40 15.68 -10.07
N PRO A 12 -10.45 16.51 -9.60
CA PRO A 12 -9.20 16.03 -9.04
C PRO A 12 -9.41 15.37 -7.67
N LEU A 13 -8.59 14.37 -7.35
CA LEU A 13 -8.58 13.71 -6.03
C LEU A 13 -8.44 14.72 -4.88
N ALA A 14 -7.64 15.78 -5.07
CA ALA A 14 -7.50 16.89 -4.13
C ALA A 14 -8.84 17.43 -3.61
N ARG A 15 -9.82 17.65 -4.51
CA ARG A 15 -11.14 18.17 -4.14
C ARG A 15 -11.89 17.20 -3.24
N ARG A 16 -11.76 15.90 -3.49
CA ARG A 16 -12.40 14.85 -2.69
C ARG A 16 -11.77 14.78 -1.30
N LEU A 17 -10.43 14.78 -1.22
CA LEU A 17 -9.72 14.75 0.06
C LEU A 17 -9.97 16.01 0.91
N GLN A 18 -10.07 17.18 0.28
CA GLN A 18 -10.33 18.45 0.97
C GLN A 18 -11.79 18.63 1.43
N ALA A 19 -12.72 17.79 0.94
CA ALA A 19 -14.11 17.83 1.40
C ALA A 19 -14.29 17.27 2.83
N GLY A 20 -13.27 16.58 3.35
CA GLY A 20 -13.26 15.99 4.68
C GLY A 20 -12.81 14.53 4.66
N ILE A 21 -12.74 13.91 5.84
CA ILE A 21 -12.55 12.47 6.00
C ILE A 21 -13.89 11.78 5.73
N ALA A 22 -13.89 10.72 4.92
CA ALA A 22 -15.10 9.96 4.64
C ALA A 22 -15.69 9.33 5.91
N GLU A 23 -17.03 9.32 6.03
CA GLU A 23 -17.74 8.78 7.20
C GLU A 23 -17.65 7.24 7.30
N ARG A 24 -17.37 6.57 6.18
CA ARG A 24 -17.19 5.12 6.08
C ARG A 24 -15.78 4.80 5.59
N PRO A 25 -15.25 3.60 5.87
CA PRO A 25 -13.95 3.19 5.36
C PRO A 25 -13.86 3.39 3.85
N THR A 26 -12.94 4.25 3.40
CA THR A 26 -12.83 4.65 2.00
C THR A 26 -11.36 4.73 1.59
N LEU A 27 -11.02 4.13 0.45
CA LEU A 27 -9.67 4.13 -0.09
C LEU A 27 -9.60 4.92 -1.39
N TYR A 28 -8.50 5.65 -1.57
CA TYR A 28 -8.16 6.36 -2.80
C TYR A 28 -6.75 5.98 -3.24
N TRP A 29 -6.61 5.55 -4.50
CA TRP A 29 -5.31 5.12 -5.02
C TRP A 29 -4.42 6.33 -5.36
N LEU A 30 -3.16 6.26 -4.95
CA LEU A 30 -2.14 7.27 -5.19
C LEU A 30 -1.18 6.92 -6.34
N GLY A 31 -1.41 5.78 -7.01
CA GLY A 31 -0.45 5.18 -7.93
C GLY A 31 0.44 4.15 -7.23
N GLN A 32 0.96 3.19 -8.00
CA GLN A 32 1.79 2.09 -7.48
C GLN A 32 1.12 1.37 -6.30
N ALA A 33 1.77 1.30 -5.14
CA ALA A 33 1.24 0.71 -3.90
C ALA A 33 0.60 1.74 -2.95
N GLY A 34 0.56 3.02 -3.34
CA GLY A 34 0.14 4.09 -2.44
C GLY A 34 -1.38 4.20 -2.31
N PHE A 35 -1.88 4.39 -1.09
CA PHE A 35 -3.29 4.68 -0.84
C PHE A 35 -3.49 5.73 0.25
N VAL A 36 -4.51 6.58 0.08
CA VAL A 36 -5.15 7.29 1.20
C VAL A 36 -6.27 6.41 1.72
N ILE A 37 -6.36 6.25 3.04
CA ILE A 37 -7.35 5.41 3.72
C ILE A 37 -8.05 6.25 4.79
N ASP A 38 -9.30 6.61 4.53
CA ASP A 38 -10.17 7.25 5.52
C ASP A 38 -10.89 6.14 6.31
N ILE A 39 -10.73 6.08 7.62
CA ILE A 39 -11.32 5.05 8.50
C ILE A 39 -11.36 5.53 9.96
N ALA A 40 -12.42 5.24 10.72
CA ALA A 40 -12.59 5.69 12.11
C ALA A 40 -12.40 7.20 12.32
N GLY A 41 -12.81 8.02 11.34
CA GLY A 41 -12.62 9.47 11.38
C GLY A 41 -11.16 9.92 11.31
N LYS A 42 -10.25 9.04 10.88
CA LYS A 42 -8.83 9.31 10.64
C LYS A 42 -8.50 9.18 9.16
N ARG A 43 -7.46 9.90 8.73
CA ARG A 43 -6.83 9.74 7.41
C ARG A 43 -5.44 9.15 7.56
N LEU A 44 -5.29 7.91 7.11
CA LEU A 44 -4.00 7.24 6.97
C LEU A 44 -3.50 7.32 5.53
N VAL A 45 -2.19 7.33 5.36
CA VAL A 45 -1.55 7.25 4.04
C VAL A 45 -0.52 6.11 4.06
N ILE A 46 -0.68 5.11 3.21
CA ILE A 46 0.24 3.97 3.11
C ILE A 46 1.03 4.04 1.80
N ASP A 47 2.33 3.73 1.88
CA ASP A 47 3.30 3.67 0.77
C ASP A 47 3.22 4.82 -0.25
N PRO A 48 3.23 6.10 0.18
CA PRO A 48 3.02 7.21 -0.75
C PRO A 48 4.27 7.51 -1.59
N TYR A 49 4.17 7.29 -2.90
CA TYR A 49 5.14 7.75 -3.90
C TYR A 49 4.54 8.83 -4.80
N LEU A 50 4.70 10.10 -4.39
CA LEU A 50 4.14 11.27 -5.09
C LEU A 50 5.21 12.19 -5.67
N SER A 51 6.49 11.92 -5.41
CA SER A 51 7.60 12.61 -6.05
C SER A 51 8.13 11.84 -7.26
N ASP A 52 9.21 12.34 -7.87
CA ASP A 52 9.96 11.67 -8.92
C ASP A 52 11.30 11.08 -8.42
N SER A 53 11.44 10.81 -7.11
CA SER A 53 12.70 10.34 -6.51
C SER A 53 13.34 9.15 -7.23
N LEU A 54 12.55 8.15 -7.66
CA LEU A 54 13.10 7.01 -8.42
C LEU A 54 13.45 7.39 -9.86
N ALA A 55 12.57 8.13 -10.53
CA ALA A 55 12.80 8.55 -11.90
C ALA A 55 14.08 9.40 -12.01
N GLU A 56 14.31 10.31 -11.07
CA GLU A 56 15.54 11.11 -10.99
C GLU A 56 16.76 10.28 -10.55
N LYS A 57 16.62 9.36 -9.58
CA LYS A 57 17.71 8.46 -9.15
C LYS A 57 18.27 7.61 -10.30
N TYR A 58 17.40 7.12 -11.18
CA TYR A 58 17.78 6.23 -12.28
C TYR A 58 17.90 6.95 -13.64
N LYS A 59 17.78 8.28 -13.66
CA LYS A 59 17.89 9.08 -14.87
C LYS A 59 19.26 8.94 -15.51
N GLY A 60 19.28 8.63 -16.80
CA GLY A 60 20.53 8.43 -17.56
C GLY A 60 21.26 7.11 -17.26
N THR A 61 20.69 6.22 -16.45
CA THR A 61 21.19 4.84 -16.30
C THR A 61 20.74 3.97 -17.48
N ALA A 62 21.23 2.74 -17.57
CA ALA A 62 20.81 1.79 -18.59
C ALA A 62 19.32 1.41 -18.52
N ARG A 63 18.65 1.69 -17.39
CA ARG A 63 17.23 1.38 -17.13
C ARG A 63 16.59 2.55 -16.38
N PRO A 64 16.31 3.67 -17.06
CA PRO A 64 15.61 4.77 -16.44
C PRO A 64 14.24 4.30 -15.96
N HIS A 65 13.85 4.70 -14.75
CA HIS A 65 12.51 4.42 -14.23
C HIS A 65 11.55 5.45 -14.81
N VAL A 66 11.13 5.25 -16.06
CA VAL A 66 10.28 6.20 -16.78
C VAL A 66 8.85 6.08 -16.25
N ARG A 67 8.37 7.17 -15.67
CA ARG A 67 7.03 7.27 -15.09
C ARG A 67 5.96 7.33 -16.18
N MET A 68 4.89 6.55 -16.04
CA MET A 68 3.79 6.46 -17.01
C MET A 68 2.56 7.30 -16.63
N MET A 69 2.41 7.66 -15.35
CA MET A 69 1.30 8.48 -14.85
C MET A 69 1.81 9.58 -13.92
N PRO A 70 1.25 10.80 -13.92
CA PRO A 70 1.58 11.80 -12.91
C PRO A 70 1.10 11.37 -11.52
N PRO A 71 1.59 11.98 -10.42
CA PRO A 71 0.96 11.80 -9.12
C PRO A 71 -0.50 12.34 -9.17
N PRO A 72 -1.49 11.59 -8.67
CA PRO A 72 -2.91 11.98 -8.77
C PRO A 72 -3.27 13.17 -7.86
N VAL A 73 -2.39 13.50 -6.92
CA VAL A 73 -2.51 14.60 -5.98
C VAL A 73 -1.11 15.02 -5.53
N SER A 74 -0.88 16.31 -5.29
CA SER A 74 0.36 16.74 -4.64
C SER A 74 0.32 16.50 -3.13
N VAL A 75 1.49 16.42 -2.49
CA VAL A 75 1.58 16.26 -1.03
C VAL A 75 0.80 17.32 -0.25
N ALA A 76 0.84 18.58 -0.71
CA ALA A 76 0.12 19.68 -0.08
C ALA A 76 -1.41 19.55 -0.22
N GLU A 77 -1.88 18.92 -1.29
CA GLU A 77 -3.31 18.79 -1.59
C GLU A 77 -3.99 17.63 -0.85
N ILE A 78 -3.23 16.70 -0.25
CA ILE A 78 -3.79 15.62 0.61
C ILE A 78 -4.50 16.21 1.83
N GLY A 79 -3.97 17.32 2.36
CA GLY A 79 -4.49 17.98 3.55
C GLY A 79 -4.05 17.29 4.85
N ALA A 80 -4.94 17.24 5.83
CA ALA A 80 -4.67 16.66 7.14
C ALA A 80 -4.49 15.13 7.04
N VAL A 81 -3.45 14.62 7.69
CA VAL A 81 -3.13 13.20 7.80
C VAL A 81 -2.84 12.88 9.27
N ASP A 82 -3.39 11.76 9.75
CA ASP A 82 -3.23 11.30 11.13
C ASP A 82 -2.08 10.30 11.28
N GLY A 83 -1.77 9.55 10.23
CA GLY A 83 -0.68 8.57 10.23
C GLY A 83 -0.18 8.23 8.83
N VAL A 84 1.10 7.90 8.73
CA VAL A 84 1.74 7.43 7.50
C VAL A 84 2.32 6.05 7.75
N LEU A 85 2.12 5.10 6.84
CA LEU A 85 2.65 3.74 6.93
C LEU A 85 3.58 3.50 5.74
N CYS A 86 4.75 2.90 5.98
CA CYS A 86 5.66 2.43 4.94
C CYS A 86 5.92 0.95 5.14
N THR A 87 5.65 0.10 4.15
CA THR A 87 5.81 -1.36 4.24
C THR A 87 7.26 -1.80 4.23
N HIS A 88 8.14 -1.07 3.55
CA HIS A 88 9.58 -1.33 3.47
C HIS A 88 10.35 -0.13 2.92
N ALA A 89 11.69 -0.24 2.87
CA ALA A 89 12.57 0.87 2.53
C ALA A 89 12.89 1.03 1.03
N HIS A 90 12.18 0.37 0.10
CA HIS A 90 12.30 0.75 -1.31
C HIS A 90 11.74 2.16 -1.54
N THR A 91 12.25 2.85 -2.56
CA THR A 91 12.01 4.30 -2.70
C THR A 91 10.58 4.61 -3.15
N ASP A 92 9.91 3.68 -3.83
CA ASP A 92 8.49 3.74 -4.18
C ASP A 92 7.53 3.43 -3.02
N HIS A 93 8.03 3.01 -1.86
CA HIS A 93 7.20 2.77 -0.66
C HIS A 93 7.60 3.70 0.49
N MET A 94 8.87 4.11 0.54
CA MET A 94 9.43 5.05 1.50
C MET A 94 10.12 6.18 0.75
N ASP A 95 9.31 6.98 0.06
CA ASP A 95 9.77 8.07 -0.81
C ASP A 95 10.20 9.29 0.00
N PRO A 96 11.50 9.65 0.03
CA PRO A 96 11.94 10.83 0.78
C PRO A 96 11.37 12.14 0.23
N GLY A 97 11.08 12.20 -1.08
CA GLY A 97 10.50 13.38 -1.73
C GLY A 97 9.03 13.60 -1.32
N THR A 98 8.34 12.56 -0.88
CA THR A 98 6.97 12.64 -0.38
C THR A 98 6.89 12.68 1.14
N LEU A 99 7.63 11.82 1.85
CA LEU A 99 7.56 11.70 3.30
C LEU A 99 7.97 12.98 4.02
N LYS A 100 9.09 13.61 3.62
CA LYS A 100 9.57 14.86 4.26
C LYS A 100 8.53 15.96 4.25
N PRO A 101 8.01 16.42 3.09
CA PRO A 101 7.01 17.47 3.06
C PRO A 101 5.69 17.05 3.73
N LEU A 102 5.28 15.78 3.60
CA LEU A 102 4.01 15.29 4.17
C LEU A 102 4.02 15.34 5.70
N LEU A 103 5.07 14.81 6.32
CA LEU A 103 5.21 14.75 7.78
C LEU A 103 5.63 16.09 8.40
N ALA A 104 6.24 16.99 7.62
CA ALA A 104 6.47 18.38 8.02
C ALA A 104 5.16 19.18 8.06
N ALA A 105 4.26 18.97 7.08
CA ALA A 105 2.94 19.61 7.04
C ALA A 105 1.98 19.05 8.10
N ASN A 106 2.19 17.81 8.55
CA ASN A 106 1.35 17.12 9.54
C ASN A 106 2.16 16.77 10.80
N PRO A 107 2.44 17.73 11.71
CA PRO A 107 3.33 17.52 12.85
C PRO A 107 2.81 16.55 13.90
N GLN A 108 1.50 16.27 13.91
CA GLN A 108 0.88 15.27 14.79
C GLN A 108 0.87 13.86 14.18
N ALA A 109 1.08 13.75 12.87
CA ALA A 109 1.14 12.44 12.22
C ALA A 109 2.39 11.67 12.66
N ARG A 110 2.19 10.39 12.91
CA ARG A 110 3.26 9.43 13.20
C ARG A 110 3.59 8.62 11.94
N LEU A 111 4.82 8.15 11.82
CA LEU A 111 5.24 7.23 10.77
C LEU A 111 5.34 5.82 11.35
N VAL A 112 4.66 4.86 10.75
CA VAL A 112 4.79 3.43 11.04
C VAL A 112 5.71 2.80 9.99
N ALA A 113 6.72 2.05 10.42
CA ALA A 113 7.66 1.37 9.53
C ALA A 113 8.18 0.06 10.12
N PRO A 114 8.80 -0.83 9.32
CA PRO A 114 9.48 -2.01 9.85
C PRO A 114 10.60 -1.63 10.80
N ARG A 115 10.72 -2.35 11.92
CA ARG A 115 11.78 -2.14 12.92
C ARG A 115 13.18 -2.18 12.31
N ALA A 116 13.43 -3.16 11.45
CA ALA A 116 14.69 -3.31 10.73
C ALA A 116 15.06 -2.07 9.87
N MET A 117 14.07 -1.25 9.47
CA MET A 117 14.24 -0.09 8.59
C MET A 117 14.30 1.25 9.34
N ARG A 118 14.51 1.24 10.66
CA ARG A 118 14.57 2.46 11.51
C ARG A 118 15.42 3.58 10.91
N THR A 119 16.65 3.27 10.48
CA THR A 119 17.59 4.27 9.98
C THR A 119 17.07 4.93 8.70
N GLN A 120 16.65 4.13 7.73
CA GLN A 120 16.09 4.60 6.47
C GLN A 120 14.82 5.42 6.70
N ALA A 121 13.94 4.96 7.59
CA ALA A 121 12.73 5.68 7.96
C ALA A 121 13.05 7.07 8.51
N LEU A 122 13.98 7.22 9.47
CA LEU A 122 14.37 8.53 10.01
C LEU A 122 15.03 9.43 8.96
N GLU A 123 15.97 8.91 8.18
CA GLU A 123 16.69 9.69 7.16
C GLU A 123 15.76 10.20 6.05
N ARG A 124 14.85 9.34 5.59
CA ARG A 124 13.95 9.65 4.48
C ARG A 124 12.73 10.45 4.88
N SER A 125 12.25 10.34 6.11
CA SER A 125 11.13 11.14 6.60
C SER A 125 11.56 12.47 7.23
N GLY A 126 12.77 12.55 7.77
CA GLY A 126 13.25 13.74 8.49
C GLY A 126 12.54 14.03 9.81
N ILE A 127 11.77 13.08 10.35
CA ILE A 127 11.08 13.23 11.64
C ILE A 127 12.01 12.91 12.81
N ALA A 128 11.63 13.38 14.00
CA ALA A 128 12.24 12.95 15.25
C ALA A 128 11.81 11.52 15.62
N ALA A 129 12.67 10.80 16.35
CA ALA A 129 12.47 9.38 16.67
C ALA A 129 11.25 9.08 17.54
N ASP A 130 10.69 10.08 18.23
CA ASP A 130 9.47 9.98 19.03
C ASP A 130 8.18 9.96 18.18
N ARG A 131 8.27 10.37 16.92
CA ARG A 131 7.18 10.31 15.91
C ARG A 131 7.26 9.05 15.03
N LEU A 132 8.18 8.14 15.30
CA LEU A 132 8.38 6.90 14.56
C LEU A 132 7.91 5.70 15.39
N ASP A 133 6.90 5.00 14.91
CA ASP A 133 6.46 3.71 15.40
C ASP A 133 7.10 2.58 14.59
N LEU A 134 7.70 1.62 15.28
CA LEU A 134 8.43 0.51 14.67
C LEU A 134 7.80 -0.81 15.03
N LEU A 135 7.37 -1.55 14.01
CA LEU A 135 6.74 -2.85 14.17
C LEU A 135 7.61 -3.98 13.64
N GLY A 136 7.55 -5.11 14.32
CA GLY A 136 7.94 -6.43 13.83
C GLY A 136 6.72 -7.24 13.42
N ALA A 137 6.91 -8.30 12.64
CA ALA A 137 5.78 -9.14 12.20
C ALA A 137 5.02 -9.74 13.39
N GLY A 138 3.69 -9.73 13.31
CA GLY A 138 2.78 -10.20 14.35
C GLY A 138 2.46 -9.17 15.44
N GLU A 139 3.16 -8.04 15.48
CA GLU A 139 2.87 -6.98 16.46
C GLU A 139 1.68 -6.12 16.03
N VAL A 140 1.00 -5.56 17.04
CA VAL A 140 -0.17 -4.70 16.89
C VAL A 140 0.12 -3.33 17.48
N LEU A 141 -0.19 -2.29 16.71
CA LEU A 141 -0.19 -0.89 17.14
C LEU A 141 -1.61 -0.37 17.20
N GLU A 142 -2.04 0.13 18.36
CA GLU A 142 -3.28 0.92 18.46
C GLU A 142 -2.95 2.38 18.09
N VAL A 143 -3.40 2.81 16.91
CA VAL A 143 -3.11 4.15 16.35
C VAL A 143 -4.02 5.20 17.00
N ASP A 144 -5.26 4.83 17.27
CA ASP A 144 -6.28 5.61 17.98
C ASP A 144 -7.27 4.60 18.62
N PRO A 145 -8.04 4.96 19.66
CA PRO A 145 -9.00 4.04 20.26
C PRO A 145 -9.94 3.37 19.23
N GLY A 146 -9.80 2.06 19.05
CA GLY A 146 -10.58 1.28 18.09
C GLY A 146 -10.03 1.24 16.65
N LEU A 147 -8.88 1.85 16.39
CA LEU A 147 -8.12 1.77 15.14
C LEU A 147 -6.75 1.12 15.39
N ALA A 148 -6.59 -0.10 14.88
CA ALA A 148 -5.37 -0.88 15.05
C ALA A 148 -4.68 -1.21 13.72
N VAL A 149 -3.36 -1.35 13.78
CA VAL A 149 -2.49 -1.80 12.70
C VAL A 149 -1.73 -3.04 13.16
N THR A 150 -1.93 -4.17 12.49
CA THR A 150 -1.17 -5.41 12.72
C THR A 150 -0.16 -5.61 11.60
N ALA A 151 1.11 -5.79 11.93
CA ALA A 151 2.16 -6.07 10.95
C ALA A 151 2.13 -7.55 10.53
N THR A 152 2.19 -7.81 9.22
CA THR A 152 2.31 -9.17 8.65
C THR A 152 3.68 -9.36 8.02
N ARG A 153 4.15 -10.61 7.90
CA ARG A 153 5.35 -10.92 7.12
C ARG A 153 5.10 -10.59 5.65
N ALA A 154 6.14 -10.15 4.95
CA ALA A 154 6.17 -10.06 3.50
C ALA A 154 7.50 -10.63 2.98
N ALA A 155 7.45 -11.43 1.92
CA ALA A 155 8.63 -11.91 1.21
C ALA A 155 8.79 -11.12 -0.08
N HIS A 156 9.83 -10.30 -0.20
CA HIS A 156 10.16 -9.60 -1.43
C HIS A 156 11.38 -10.30 -2.03
N GLU A 157 11.10 -11.31 -2.87
CA GLU A 157 12.00 -12.42 -3.27
C GLU A 157 12.35 -13.41 -2.15
N THR A 158 12.62 -12.94 -0.93
CA THR A 158 12.85 -13.79 0.24
C THR A 158 12.29 -13.16 1.53
N LEU A 159 12.12 -13.97 2.58
CA LEU A 159 11.83 -13.48 3.94
C LEU A 159 13.11 -12.91 4.58
N GLU A 160 13.50 -11.71 4.18
CA GLU A 160 14.72 -11.07 4.67
C GLU A 160 14.51 -10.49 6.08
N THR A 161 15.50 -10.69 6.95
CA THR A 161 15.57 -10.15 8.31
C THR A 161 16.88 -9.39 8.53
N ASP A 162 16.91 -8.51 9.53
CA ASP A 162 18.16 -7.94 10.04
C ASP A 162 18.86 -8.89 11.04
N GLU A 163 19.96 -8.43 11.66
CA GLU A 163 20.70 -9.22 12.65
C GLU A 163 19.92 -9.54 13.94
N HIS A 164 18.79 -8.87 14.19
CA HIS A 164 17.92 -9.09 15.33
C HIS A 164 16.72 -10.01 15.01
N GLY A 165 16.58 -10.42 13.75
CA GLY A 165 15.45 -11.23 13.28
C GLY A 165 14.21 -10.40 12.92
N ASP A 166 14.30 -9.07 12.88
CA ASP A 166 13.19 -8.22 12.44
C ASP A 166 13.09 -8.24 10.91
N HIS A 167 11.89 -8.46 10.39
CA HIS A 167 11.65 -8.49 8.95
C HIS A 167 11.87 -7.12 8.30
N ARG A 168 12.53 -7.10 7.14
CA ARG A 168 12.76 -5.87 6.35
C ARG A 168 11.55 -5.43 5.54
N PHE A 169 10.69 -6.38 5.20
CA PHE A 169 9.47 -6.18 4.43
C PHE A 169 8.29 -6.63 5.27
N LEU A 170 7.26 -5.79 5.36
CA LEU A 170 6.03 -6.07 6.09
C LEU A 170 4.81 -5.80 5.21
N GLY A 171 3.72 -6.50 5.49
CA GLY A 171 2.38 -6.02 5.19
C GLY A 171 1.73 -5.42 6.43
N TYR A 172 0.56 -4.80 6.26
CA TYR A 172 -0.21 -4.22 7.35
C TYR A 172 -1.70 -4.53 7.22
N LEU A 173 -2.31 -5.03 8.30
CA LEU A 173 -3.76 -5.11 8.46
C LEU A 173 -4.23 -3.90 9.28
N ILE A 174 -5.02 -3.03 8.67
CA ILE A 174 -5.65 -1.87 9.30
C ILE A 174 -7.09 -2.27 9.66
N ALA A 175 -7.45 -2.19 10.94
CA ALA A 175 -8.75 -2.65 11.45
C ALA A 175 -9.44 -1.57 12.28
N ALA A 176 -10.67 -1.22 11.87
CA ALA A 176 -11.57 -0.28 12.54
C ALA A 176 -12.99 -0.37 11.94
N ASP A 177 -14.01 0.11 12.65
CA ASP A 177 -15.39 0.23 12.15
C ASP A 177 -15.96 -1.04 11.49
N GLY A 178 -15.57 -2.22 11.98
CA GLY A 178 -16.00 -3.51 11.41
C GLY A 178 -15.45 -3.78 9.99
N CYS A 179 -14.36 -3.11 9.61
CA CYS A 179 -13.63 -3.28 8.36
C CYS A 179 -12.18 -3.66 8.66
N ARG A 180 -11.65 -4.65 7.93
CA ARG A 180 -10.24 -5.08 8.02
C ARG A 180 -9.59 -5.01 6.63
N ILE A 181 -8.67 -4.07 6.45
CA ILE A 181 -7.97 -3.83 5.19
C ILE A 181 -6.55 -4.36 5.32
N TRP A 182 -6.20 -5.40 4.56
CA TRP A 182 -4.83 -5.91 4.52
C TRP A 182 -4.11 -5.39 3.27
N HIS A 183 -2.97 -4.73 3.47
CA HIS A 183 -2.03 -4.36 2.43
C HIS A 183 -0.79 -5.23 2.53
N SER A 184 -0.49 -6.05 1.51
CA SER A 184 0.63 -7.00 1.60
C SER A 184 2.01 -6.34 1.57
N GLY A 185 2.07 -5.06 1.21
CA GLY A 185 3.30 -4.48 0.67
C GLY A 185 3.68 -5.17 -0.63
N ASP A 186 4.96 -5.10 -0.95
CA ASP A 186 5.54 -5.89 -2.02
C ASP A 186 5.86 -7.28 -1.52
N CYS A 187 5.17 -8.27 -2.07
CA CYS A 187 5.23 -9.64 -1.57
C CYS A 187 5.07 -10.66 -2.70
N ILE A 188 5.71 -11.81 -2.53
CA ILE A 188 5.55 -13.03 -3.31
C ILE A 188 4.97 -14.14 -2.41
N PRO A 189 4.48 -15.26 -2.97
CA PRO A 189 4.07 -16.39 -2.14
C PRO A 189 5.23 -16.95 -1.32
N PHE A 190 4.95 -17.30 -0.06
CA PHE A 190 5.87 -18.03 0.82
C PHE A 190 5.08 -18.98 1.71
N ASP A 191 5.76 -19.97 2.30
CA ASP A 191 5.15 -20.94 3.19
C ASP A 191 4.48 -20.25 4.38
N ASP A 192 3.28 -20.71 4.77
CA ASP A 192 2.44 -20.15 5.84
C ASP A 192 1.75 -18.81 5.56
N LEU A 193 2.08 -18.08 4.48
CA LEU A 193 1.49 -16.77 4.17
C LEU A 193 -0.05 -16.80 4.23
N GLU A 194 -0.66 -17.78 3.54
CA GLU A 194 -2.10 -17.95 3.52
C GLU A 194 -2.67 -18.16 4.93
N GLN A 195 -2.09 -19.07 5.71
CA GLN A 195 -2.56 -19.39 7.04
C GLN A 195 -2.46 -18.19 7.99
N GLU A 196 -1.34 -17.47 7.94
CA GLU A 196 -1.08 -16.31 8.79
C GLU A 196 -2.05 -15.18 8.50
N VAL A 197 -2.28 -14.87 7.23
CA VAL A 197 -3.17 -13.79 6.83
C VAL A 197 -4.63 -14.18 7.02
N ALA A 198 -5.01 -15.43 6.76
CA ALA A 198 -6.37 -15.92 7.02
C ALA A 198 -6.77 -15.77 8.49
N ALA A 199 -5.83 -15.96 9.42
CA ALA A 199 -6.06 -15.78 10.86
C ALA A 199 -6.40 -14.33 11.26
N LEU A 200 -6.10 -13.35 10.38
CA LEU A 200 -6.45 -11.94 10.57
C LEU A 200 -7.85 -11.59 10.02
N GLU A 201 -8.48 -12.52 9.29
CA GLU A 201 -9.80 -12.41 8.65
C GLU A 201 -9.97 -11.08 7.88
N PRO A 202 -9.09 -10.76 6.91
CA PRO A 202 -9.21 -9.52 6.14
C PRO A 202 -10.52 -9.47 5.36
N ASP A 203 -11.12 -8.29 5.29
CA ASP A 203 -12.29 -8.02 4.46
C ASP A 203 -11.89 -7.63 3.04
N ILE A 204 -10.81 -6.84 2.94
CA ILE A 204 -10.25 -6.27 1.71
C ILE A 204 -8.76 -6.60 1.67
N ALA A 205 -8.28 -7.16 0.55
CA ALA A 205 -6.87 -7.39 0.30
C ALA A 205 -6.34 -6.42 -0.78
N LEU A 206 -5.29 -5.67 -0.49
CA LEU A 206 -4.58 -4.78 -1.42
C LEU A 206 -3.29 -5.48 -1.84
N LEU A 207 -3.28 -6.00 -3.07
CA LEU A 207 -2.19 -6.87 -3.55
C LEU A 207 -1.52 -6.31 -4.82
N PRO A 208 -0.17 -6.29 -4.88
CA PRO A 208 0.57 -5.93 -6.08
C PRO A 208 0.40 -7.02 -7.15
N VAL A 209 0.38 -6.64 -8.43
CA VAL A 209 0.12 -7.60 -9.54
C VAL A 209 1.07 -7.47 -10.74
N ASN A 210 2.16 -6.72 -10.62
CA ASN A 210 3.16 -6.56 -11.68
C ASN A 210 3.97 -7.83 -11.99
N GLY A 211 3.80 -8.89 -11.19
CA GLY A 211 4.41 -10.19 -11.40
C GLY A 211 5.92 -10.22 -11.18
N ARG A 212 6.51 -11.38 -11.53
CA ARG A 212 7.96 -11.59 -11.51
C ARG A 212 8.44 -12.01 -12.89
N ARG A 213 9.46 -11.29 -13.40
CA ARG A 213 10.11 -11.63 -14.67
C ARG A 213 11.58 -11.93 -14.42
N PRO A 214 12.09 -13.11 -14.84
CA PRO A 214 13.49 -13.47 -14.63
C PRO A 214 14.47 -12.42 -15.15
N GLU A 215 14.15 -11.76 -16.26
CA GLU A 215 14.99 -10.71 -16.87
C GLU A 215 15.07 -9.44 -16.00
N LEU A 216 14.08 -9.21 -15.12
CA LEU A 216 14.06 -8.11 -14.17
C LEU A 216 14.76 -8.48 -12.86
N SER A 217 14.42 -9.63 -12.25
CA SER A 217 15.04 -10.11 -11.01
C SER A 217 16.56 -10.27 -11.14
N GLN A 218 17.04 -10.83 -12.26
CA GLN A 218 18.48 -10.97 -12.53
C GLN A 218 19.23 -9.63 -12.61
N ASN A 219 18.50 -8.51 -12.67
CA ASN A 219 19.04 -7.17 -12.75
C ASN A 219 18.63 -6.29 -11.56
N GLY A 220 18.27 -6.93 -10.44
CA GLY A 220 17.99 -6.24 -9.18
C GLY A 220 16.67 -5.46 -9.19
N VAL A 221 15.71 -5.87 -10.01
CA VAL A 221 14.31 -5.42 -9.94
C VAL A 221 13.49 -6.60 -9.42
N PRO A 222 13.22 -6.65 -8.10
CA PRO A 222 12.34 -7.65 -7.52
C PRO A 222 10.95 -7.61 -8.15
N GLY A 223 10.30 -8.77 -8.20
CA GLY A 223 8.90 -8.86 -8.59
C GLY A 223 7.98 -9.18 -7.41
N ASN A 224 6.69 -9.14 -7.68
CA ASN A 224 5.61 -9.33 -6.71
C ASN A 224 4.71 -10.50 -7.11
N PHE A 225 3.53 -10.66 -6.52
CA PHE A 225 2.55 -11.64 -7.00
C PHE A 225 2.27 -11.48 -8.49
N ASP A 226 2.13 -12.61 -9.17
CA ASP A 226 1.42 -12.62 -10.45
C ASP A 226 -0.09 -12.42 -10.17
N LEU A 227 -0.83 -11.88 -11.13
CA LEU A 227 -2.26 -11.56 -10.95
C LEU A 227 -3.08 -12.77 -10.44
N ASP A 228 -2.85 -13.96 -11.00
CA ASP A 228 -3.56 -15.18 -10.61
C ASP A 228 -3.22 -15.63 -9.18
N GLU A 229 -1.98 -15.45 -8.74
CA GLU A 229 -1.56 -15.75 -7.37
C GLU A 229 -2.22 -14.81 -6.37
N ALA A 230 -2.25 -13.51 -6.70
CA ALA A 230 -2.89 -12.50 -5.85
C ALA A 230 -4.39 -12.80 -5.70
N ILE A 231 -5.10 -13.15 -6.79
CA ILE A 231 -6.51 -13.52 -6.75
C ILE A 231 -6.73 -14.80 -5.93
N THR A 232 -5.89 -15.81 -6.15
CA THR A 232 -5.97 -17.09 -5.42
C THR A 232 -5.77 -16.88 -3.93
N LEU A 233 -4.73 -16.12 -3.55
CA LEU A 233 -4.43 -15.81 -2.16
C LEU A 233 -5.56 -15.01 -1.51
N ALA A 234 -6.07 -13.96 -2.16
CA ALA A 234 -7.16 -13.16 -1.62
C ALA A 234 -8.41 -14.00 -1.32
N GLY A 235 -8.75 -14.97 -2.18
CA GLY A 235 -9.82 -15.92 -1.90
C GLY A 235 -9.51 -16.89 -0.76
N ALA A 236 -8.28 -17.39 -0.71
CA ALA A 236 -7.86 -18.37 0.28
C ALA A 236 -7.79 -17.78 1.70
N VAL A 237 -7.40 -16.51 1.84
CA VAL A 237 -7.39 -15.80 3.13
C VAL A 237 -8.78 -15.33 3.57
N GLY A 238 -9.82 -15.58 2.77
CA GLY A 238 -11.20 -15.24 3.09
C GLY A 238 -11.59 -13.79 2.82
N ALA A 239 -10.77 -13.02 2.07
CA ALA A 239 -11.12 -11.65 1.71
C ALA A 239 -12.35 -11.62 0.79
N SER A 240 -13.27 -10.70 1.08
CA SER A 240 -14.46 -10.49 0.25
C SER A 240 -14.14 -9.75 -1.05
N ALA A 241 -13.13 -8.89 -1.01
CA ALA A 241 -12.70 -8.07 -2.12
C ALA A 241 -11.16 -8.01 -2.20
N MET A 242 -10.65 -7.90 -3.41
CA MET A 242 -9.24 -7.64 -3.69
C MET A 242 -9.14 -6.35 -4.51
N ILE A 243 -8.21 -5.46 -4.18
CA ILE A 243 -7.82 -4.35 -5.05
C ILE A 243 -6.41 -4.63 -5.58
N ALA A 244 -6.31 -4.88 -6.88
CA ALA A 244 -5.04 -5.01 -7.59
C ALA A 244 -4.34 -3.66 -7.73
N HIS A 245 -3.08 -3.58 -7.32
CA HIS A 245 -2.24 -2.37 -7.38
C HIS A 245 -0.84 -2.68 -7.92
N HIS A 246 0.10 -1.73 -7.76
CA HIS A 246 1.48 -1.86 -8.23
C HIS A 246 1.62 -2.05 -9.75
N TYR A 247 0.75 -1.39 -10.52
CA TYR A 247 0.80 -1.35 -11.98
C TYR A 247 0.68 0.11 -12.46
N GLY A 248 1.09 0.37 -13.70
CA GLY A 248 0.89 1.64 -14.39
C GLY A 248 1.78 2.80 -13.94
N LEU A 249 2.75 2.57 -13.05
CA LEU A 249 3.68 3.62 -12.63
C LEU A 249 4.95 3.66 -13.51
N PHE A 250 5.61 2.53 -13.75
CA PHE A 250 6.87 2.47 -14.52
C PHE A 250 6.75 1.57 -15.75
N ASP A 251 7.26 2.04 -16.89
CA ASP A 251 7.13 1.39 -18.21
C ASP A 251 7.75 -0.01 -18.29
N PHE A 252 8.81 -0.23 -17.51
CA PHE A 252 9.56 -1.47 -17.51
C PHE A 252 9.00 -2.52 -16.55
N ASN A 253 8.16 -2.16 -15.56
CA ASN A 253 7.65 -3.06 -14.51
C ASN A 253 6.18 -2.81 -14.19
N THR A 254 5.30 -3.27 -15.06
CA THR A 254 3.84 -3.09 -14.93
C THR A 254 3.08 -4.28 -15.54
N ALA A 255 1.91 -4.58 -14.97
CA ALA A 255 0.88 -5.39 -15.62
C ALA A 255 0.02 -4.54 -16.57
N ALA A 256 -0.62 -5.19 -17.55
CA ALA A 256 -1.55 -4.51 -18.45
C ALA A 256 -2.90 -4.26 -17.75
N PRO A 257 -3.44 -3.02 -17.75
CA PRO A 257 -4.73 -2.72 -17.12
C PRO A 257 -5.88 -3.60 -17.62
N GLU A 258 -5.86 -3.99 -18.90
CA GLU A 258 -6.88 -4.77 -19.57
C GLU A 258 -6.92 -6.23 -19.07
N GLU A 259 -5.77 -6.77 -18.68
CA GLU A 259 -5.66 -8.12 -18.08
C GLU A 259 -6.30 -8.13 -16.69
N ILE A 260 -6.00 -7.12 -15.88
CA ILE A 260 -6.61 -6.94 -14.56
C ILE A 260 -8.13 -6.72 -14.69
N ASP A 261 -8.56 -5.87 -15.64
CA ASP A 261 -9.98 -5.63 -15.91
C ASP A 261 -10.69 -6.91 -16.42
N ALA A 262 -10.00 -7.78 -17.15
CA ALA A 262 -10.55 -9.08 -17.56
C ALA A 262 -10.73 -10.01 -16.35
N ALA A 263 -9.74 -10.11 -15.47
CA ALA A 263 -9.82 -10.90 -14.25
C ALA A 263 -10.92 -10.39 -13.30
N ALA A 264 -11.07 -9.07 -13.18
CA ALA A 264 -12.14 -8.41 -12.44
C ALA A 264 -13.54 -8.82 -12.90
N ARG A 265 -13.74 -9.03 -14.20
CA ARG A 265 -15.03 -9.48 -14.76
C ARG A 265 -15.31 -10.96 -14.52
N SER A 266 -14.27 -11.79 -14.34
CA SER A 266 -14.41 -13.24 -14.18
C SER A 266 -14.40 -13.73 -12.73
N SER A 267 -13.81 -12.98 -11.80
CA SER A 267 -13.72 -13.35 -10.39
C SER A 267 -14.97 -12.95 -9.62
N LEU A 268 -15.65 -13.91 -9.01
CA LEU A 268 -16.86 -13.67 -8.20
C LEU A 268 -16.61 -13.70 -6.69
N SER A 269 -15.54 -14.36 -6.25
CA SER A 269 -15.15 -14.47 -4.84
C SER A 269 -13.64 -14.80 -4.78
N PRO A 270 -12.77 -13.82 -4.46
CA PRO A 270 -13.10 -12.45 -4.08
C PRO A 270 -13.62 -11.65 -5.27
N VAL A 271 -14.39 -10.59 -5.01
CA VAL A 271 -14.65 -9.57 -6.05
C VAL A 271 -13.34 -8.83 -6.31
N VAL A 272 -12.86 -8.85 -7.55
CA VAL A 272 -11.58 -8.24 -7.92
C VAL A 272 -11.82 -6.85 -8.49
N HIS A 273 -11.10 -5.89 -7.95
CA HIS A 273 -11.08 -4.51 -8.37
C HIS A 273 -9.68 -4.16 -8.87
N ARG A 274 -9.62 -3.23 -9.84
CA ARG A 274 -8.36 -2.60 -10.24
C ARG A 274 -8.27 -1.24 -9.57
N ALA A 275 -7.19 -0.95 -8.87
CA ALA A 275 -6.94 0.38 -8.31
C ALA A 275 -6.92 1.41 -9.46
N ARG A 276 -7.69 2.50 -9.34
CA ARG A 276 -7.86 3.49 -10.42
C ARG A 276 -7.96 4.90 -9.85
N GLU A 277 -7.49 5.87 -10.64
CA GLU A 277 -7.78 7.28 -10.37
C GLU A 277 -9.28 7.55 -10.52
N ALA A 278 -9.77 8.62 -9.88
CA ALA A 278 -11.17 9.05 -9.91
C ALA A 278 -12.20 8.02 -9.39
N ILE A 279 -11.75 7.00 -8.66
CA ILE A 279 -12.61 6.02 -7.96
C ILE A 279 -12.36 6.11 -6.46
N ALA A 280 -13.44 6.20 -5.68
CA ALA A 280 -13.44 5.95 -4.25
C ALA A 280 -13.84 4.48 -4.01
N PHE A 281 -13.01 3.72 -3.32
CA PHE A 281 -13.34 2.34 -2.92
C PHE A 281 -13.94 2.37 -1.52
N GLU A 282 -15.26 2.20 -1.43
CA GLU A 282 -16.03 2.44 -0.22
C GLU A 282 -16.54 1.14 0.38
N TRP A 283 -16.25 0.91 1.66
CA TRP A 283 -16.72 -0.28 2.37
C TRP A 283 -18.20 -0.13 2.77
N ALA A 284 -19.03 -1.07 2.35
CA ALA A 284 -20.45 -1.14 2.66
C ALA A 284 -20.76 -2.33 3.57
N GLY A 285 -20.12 -2.38 4.73
CA GLY A 285 -20.15 -3.52 5.66
C GLY A 285 -20.88 -3.32 6.99
N LEU A 286 -21.91 -2.46 7.02
CA LEU A 286 -22.91 -2.45 8.11
C LEU A 286 -24.05 -3.43 7.84
#